data_AF-A0A2E9JWG3-F1
#
_entry.id   AF-A0A2E9JWG3-F1
#
_cell.length_a   1.000
_cell.length_b   1.000
_cell.length_c   1.000
_cell.angle_alpha   90.00
_cell.angle_beta   90.00
_cell.angle_gamma   90.00
#
_symmetry.space_group_name_H-M   'P 1'
#
loop_
_entity.id
_entity.type
_entity.pdbx_description
1 polymer ?
#
loop_
_entity_poly.entity_id
_entity_poly.type
_entity_poly.pdbx_seq_one_letter_code
_entity_poly.pdbx_strand_id
1 'polypeptide(L)' 'MAIVAGRHSIMTLFSSPTCFYSHRTRLVLAEKNIKIDVVNVEGTDLPE' A
#
# COMPACT_ATOMS: atom_id res chain seq x y z
N MET A 1 10.94 11.64 -24.33
CA MET A 1 11.42 10.32 -23.87
C MET A 1 10.95 10.12 -22.44
N ALA A 2 9.80 9.47 -22.25
CA ALA A 2 9.30 9.20 -20.91
C ALA A 2 10.16 8.08 -20.32
N ILE A 3 10.95 8.43 -19.32
CA ILE A 3 11.74 7.49 -18.53
C ILE A 3 10.80 6.44 -17.94
N VAL A 4 10.89 5.21 -18.44
CA VAL A 4 10.36 4.04 -17.75
C VAL A 4 11.23 3.90 -16.49
N ALA A 5 10.79 4.54 -15.40
CA ALA A 5 11.36 4.33 -14.09
C ALA A 5 11.26 2.83 -13.78
N GLY A 6 12.41 2.23 -13.45
CA GLY A 6 12.57 0.79 -13.33
C GLY A 6 11.43 0.15 -12.56
N ARG A 7 10.75 -0.81 -13.21
CA ARG A 7 9.72 -1.65 -12.59
C ARG A 7 10.38 -2.55 -11.54
N HIS A 8 10.69 -2.01 -10.37
CA HIS A 8 10.67 -2.83 -9.17
C HIS A 8 9.19 -3.20 -9.00
N SER A 9 8.85 -4.48 -9.08
CA SER A 9 7.51 -5.00 -8.83
C SER A 9 7.19 -4.86 -7.33
N ILE A 10 7.09 -3.62 -6.86
CA ILE A 10 6.71 -3.27 -5.51
C ILE A 10 5.20 -3.20 -5.50
N MET A 11 4.59 -3.87 -4.52
CA MET A 11 3.15 -3.86 -4.33
C MET A 11 2.74 -2.58 -3.59
N THR A 12 1.74 -1.87 -4.10
CA THR A 12 1.11 -0.74 -3.42
C THR A 12 -0.07 -1.23 -2.58
N LEU A 13 -0.12 -0.84 -1.31
CA LEU A 13 -1.21 -1.12 -0.39
C LEU A 13 -1.96 0.18 -0.07
N PHE A 14 -3.19 0.28 -0.55
CA PHE A 14 -4.14 1.31 -0.13
C PHE A 14 -4.80 0.89 1.18
N SER A 15 -4.59 1.66 2.24
CA SER A 15 -5.02 1.29 3.58
C SER A 15 -5.58 2.49 4.33
N SER A 16 -6.64 2.29 5.12
CA SER A 16 -7.11 3.34 6.02
C SER A 16 -6.34 3.27 7.35
N PRO A 17 -5.90 4.41 7.92
CA PRO A 17 -5.09 4.42 9.14
C PRO A 17 -5.86 3.92 10.37
N THR A 18 -7.17 4.15 10.43
CA THR A 18 -8.06 3.84 11.57
C THR A 18 -8.85 2.54 11.40
N CYS A 19 -8.86 1.95 10.21
CA CYS A 19 -9.61 0.71 9.94
C CYS A 19 -8.86 -0.53 10.47
N PHE A 20 -9.55 -1.33 11.30
CA PHE A 20 -8.97 -2.54 11.88
C PHE A 20 -8.67 -3.63 10.83
N TYR A 21 -9.43 -3.71 9.74
CA TYR A 21 -9.14 -4.64 8.63
C TYR A 21 -7.81 -4.27 7.94
N SER A 22 -7.61 -2.99 7.64
CA SER A 22 -6.37 -2.47 7.06
C SER A 22 -5.16 -2.69 7.98
N HIS A 23 -5.35 -2.55 9.30
CA HIS A 23 -4.31 -2.81 10.28
C HIS A 23 -3.84 -4.28 10.29
N ARG A 24 -4.78 -5.24 10.23
CA ARG A 24 -4.44 -6.68 10.18
C ARG A 24 -3.54 -7.03 8.99
N THR A 25 -3.85 -6.49 7.82
CA THR A 25 -3.04 -6.73 6.61
C THR A 25 -1.64 -6.12 6.72
N ARG A 26 -1.52 -4.90 7.25
CA ARG A 26 -0.21 -4.26 7.52
C ARG A 26 0.66 -5.11 8.45
N LEU A 27 0.05 -5.70 9.48
CA LEU A 27 0.72 -6.57 10.44
C LEU A 27 1.34 -7.80 9.76
N VAL A 28 0.56 -8.50 8.92
CA VAL A 28 1.04 -9.68 8.19
C VAL A 28 2.16 -9.32 7.19
N LEU A 29 2.03 -8.18 6.51
CA LEU A 29 3.03 -7.74 5.53
C LEU A 29 4.35 -7.34 6.21
N ALA A 30 4.29 -6.71 7.38
CA ALA A 30 5.45 -6.41 8.20
C ALA A 30 6.14 -7.69 8.70
N GLU A 31 5.37 -8.66 9.21
CA GLU A 31 5.88 -9.98 9.65
C GLU A 31 6.56 -10.76 8.52
N LYS A 32 6.04 -10.66 7.29
CA LYS A 32 6.63 -11.30 6.11
C LYS A 32 7.80 -10.53 5.51
N ASN A 33 8.15 -9.37 6.07
CA ASN A 33 9.19 -8.47 5.57
C ASN A 33 9.06 -8.17 4.06
N ILE A 34 7.82 -8.02 3.58
CA ILE A 34 7.54 -7.71 2.18
C ILE A 34 7.64 -6.20 2.01
N LYS A 35 8.49 -5.77 1.07
CA LYS A 35 8.59 -4.35 0.70
C LYS A 35 7.33 -3.93 -0.05
N ILE A 36 6.55 -3.05 0.58
CA ILE A 36 5.33 -2.48 0.04
C ILE A 36 5.39 -0.95 0.11
N ASP A 37 4.63 -0.30 -0.74
CA ASP A 37 4.36 1.14 -0.67
C ASP A 37 2.97 1.35 -0.04
N VAL A 38 2.89 1.98 1.13
CA VAL A 38 1.64 2.15 1.85
C VAL A 38 1.07 3.53 1.58
N VAL A 39 -0.10 3.56 0.94
CA VAL A 39 -0.85 4.79 0.69
C VAL A 39 -2.03 4.85 1.66
N ASN A 40 -2.07 5.90 2.48
CA ASN A 40 -3.19 6.12 3.38
C ASN A 40 -4.36 6.74 2.61
N VAL A 41 -5.51 6.09 2.67
CA VAL A 41 -6.76 6.56 2.08
C VAL A 41 -7.78 6.85 3.17
N GLU A 42 -8.35 8.05 3.13
CA GLU A 42 -9.38 8.52 4.05
C GLU A 42 -10.63 8.94 3.28
N GLY A 43 -11.81 8.59 3.81
CA GLY A 43 -13.08 9.00 3.22
C GLY A 43 -13.43 8.30 1.90
N THR A 44 -14.15 9.03 1.04
CA THR A 44 -14.66 8.57 -0.26
C THR A 44 -13.67 8.75 -1.41
N ASP A 45 -12.50 9.32 -1.15
CA ASP A 45 -11.45 9.56 -2.14
C ASP A 45 -10.66 8.26 -2.38
N LEU A 46 -11.39 7.26 -2.88
CA LEU A 46 -10.87 5.94 -3.21
C LEU A 46 -10.10 6.06 -4.55
N PRO A 47 -8.88 5.49 -4.65
CA PRO A 47 -8.19 5.42 -5.92
C PRO A 47 -9.02 4.59 -6.90
N GLU A 48 -9.14 5.07 -8.14
CA GLU A 48 -9.87 4.43 -9.25
C GLU A 48 -9.37 3.02 -9.58
#